data_AF-A0A3A8QCW0-F1
#
_entry.id   AF-A0A3A8QCW0-F1
#
_cell.length_a   1.000
_cell.length_b   1.000
_cell.length_c   1.000
_cell.angle_alpha   90.00
_cell.angle_beta   90.00
_cell.angle_gamma   90.00
#
_symmetry.space_group_name_H-M   'P 1'
#
loop_
_entity.id
_entity.type
_entity.pdbx_description
1 polymer ?
#
loop_
_entity_poly.entity_id
_entity_poly.type
_entity_poly.pdbx_seq_one_letter_code
_entity_poly.pdbx_strand_id
1 'polypeptide(L)'
;MRKNLVVSLVSGVSLAMSLVGCGSPQEPAEAGGQDTAQASAALAGEVYNVLGDTACPSGYTLASPEEARSNVSTLCGQLGTWDIVRLANGGSMDGPGYGCGVRTYDARALGGSVCKQVGPVSEALGDGVCPAGLTVASPLVARANPSAFCSVMGTWDIARLAGGGSMDGPGYGCTIRDFDGRGLGNTLCAQLSFVAVAGDRPCAPGTALLAPQEARARQSEVCAKLATWDVARLAGGGSMDGPGYGCGIRDWDTRALGNALCQSL
;
A
#
# COMPACT_ATOMS: atom_id res chain seq x y z
N MET A 1 -32.18 2.41 -56.09
CA MET A 1 -32.11 3.46 -57.15
C MET A 1 -31.26 4.61 -56.64
N ARG A 2 -30.42 5.21 -57.51
CA ARG A 2 -29.36 6.23 -57.30
C ARG A 2 -28.10 5.68 -56.60
N LYS A 3 -26.97 5.34 -57.25
CA LYS A 3 -26.07 5.93 -58.30
C LYS A 3 -25.25 7.16 -57.85
N ASN A 4 -23.91 6.94 -57.87
CA ASN A 4 -22.80 7.83 -58.30
C ASN A 4 -22.28 8.88 -57.28
N LEU A 5 -20.98 9.23 -57.17
CA LEU A 5 -19.84 9.21 -58.11
C LEU A 5 -18.47 9.47 -57.41
N VAL A 6 -17.37 8.84 -57.89
CA VAL A 6 -15.97 9.33 -58.20
C VAL A 6 -15.10 10.01 -57.11
N VAL A 7 -13.93 9.47 -56.69
CA VAL A 7 -12.57 9.31 -57.30
C VAL A 7 -11.68 10.57 -57.26
N SER A 8 -10.47 10.46 -56.64
CA SER A 8 -9.20 10.99 -57.19
C SER A 8 -7.95 10.44 -56.48
N LEU A 9 -7.00 10.01 -57.31
CA LEU A 9 -5.61 9.62 -57.02
C LEU A 9 -4.72 10.85 -56.79
N VAL A 10 -3.61 10.68 -56.05
CA VAL A 10 -2.30 11.27 -56.41
C VAL A 10 -1.16 10.29 -56.06
N SER A 11 -0.41 9.91 -57.10
CA SER A 11 0.88 9.22 -57.08
C SER A 11 2.04 10.18 -56.76
N GLY A 12 3.18 9.68 -56.29
CA GLY A 12 4.41 10.47 -56.30
C GLY A 12 5.63 9.80 -55.67
N VAL A 13 6.36 9.05 -56.50
CA VAL A 13 7.69 8.46 -56.25
C VAL A 13 8.77 9.54 -56.10
N SER A 14 9.79 9.31 -55.25
CA SER A 14 11.15 9.83 -55.49
C SER A 14 12.21 8.94 -54.83
N LEU A 15 13.31 8.80 -55.56
CA LEU A 15 14.36 7.79 -55.50
C LEU A 15 15.71 8.53 -55.48
N ALA A 16 16.66 8.14 -54.62
CA ALA A 16 18.11 8.42 -54.72
C ALA A 16 18.82 7.53 -53.65
N MET A 17 19.68 6.53 -53.93
CA MET A 17 21.02 6.52 -54.59
C MET A 17 21.93 7.63 -54.04
N SER A 18 23.10 7.44 -53.43
CA SER A 18 24.19 6.44 -53.47
C SER A 18 25.09 6.70 -52.22
N LEU A 19 26.05 5.91 -51.73
CA LEU A 19 27.32 5.49 -52.33
C LEU A 19 28.05 4.49 -51.39
N VAL A 20 28.84 3.64 -52.03
CA VAL A 20 29.80 2.67 -51.50
C VAL A 20 31.07 3.37 -51.00
N GLY A 21 31.66 2.89 -49.90
CA GLY A 21 33.04 3.19 -49.50
C GLY A 21 33.67 2.01 -48.77
N CYS A 22 34.64 1.35 -49.40
CA CYS A 22 35.54 0.34 -48.81
C CYS A 22 36.93 0.93 -48.64
N GLY A 23 37.59 0.64 -47.51
CA GLY A 23 39.02 0.90 -47.29
C GLY A 23 39.46 0.58 -45.85
N SER A 24 40.22 -0.51 -45.69
CA SER A 24 40.98 -0.93 -44.48
C SER A 24 42.46 -0.46 -44.61
N PRO A 25 43.47 -0.77 -43.72
CA PRO A 25 43.51 -1.33 -42.35
C PRO A 25 44.52 -0.64 -41.34
N GLN A 26 44.43 -1.03 -40.05
CA GLN A 26 45.42 -1.20 -38.93
C GLN A 26 46.43 -0.13 -38.37
N GLU A 27 46.30 0.12 -37.04
CA GLU A 27 47.27 0.22 -35.88
C GLU A 27 48.52 1.15 -35.89
N PRO A 28 49.11 1.58 -34.73
CA PRO A 28 49.06 1.03 -33.36
C PRO A 28 48.86 2.05 -32.19
N ALA A 29 48.97 1.50 -30.96
CA ALA A 29 48.78 1.99 -29.59
C ALA A 29 49.53 3.26 -29.11
N GLU A 30 49.00 3.93 -28.06
CA GLU A 30 49.52 3.87 -26.67
C GLU A 30 48.84 4.86 -25.69
N ALA A 31 48.64 4.35 -24.46
CA ALA A 31 48.81 4.98 -23.15
C ALA A 31 48.01 6.23 -22.70
N GLY A 32 47.32 6.08 -21.56
CA GLY A 32 47.22 7.15 -20.56
C GLY A 32 45.85 7.30 -19.91
N GLY A 33 45.66 6.71 -18.73
CA GLY A 33 44.50 7.00 -17.88
C GLY A 33 44.24 5.93 -16.82
N GLN A 34 45.07 5.92 -15.79
CA GLN A 34 44.96 5.04 -14.63
C GLN A 34 43.67 5.29 -13.84
N ASP A 35 43.13 4.16 -13.36
CA ASP A 35 42.44 3.97 -12.10
C ASP A 35 42.58 5.12 -11.09
N THR A 36 41.44 5.63 -10.64
CA THR A 36 41.25 5.94 -9.22
C THR A 36 39.80 5.68 -8.80
N ALA A 37 39.66 4.69 -7.91
CA ALA A 37 38.61 4.51 -6.90
C ALA A 37 37.17 4.42 -7.41
N GLN A 38 36.56 3.25 -7.58
CA GLN A 38 36.34 2.26 -6.51
C GLN A 38 35.98 2.92 -5.17
N ALA A 39 34.76 3.45 -5.13
CA ALA A 39 33.96 3.50 -3.93
C ALA A 39 32.62 2.83 -4.25
N SER A 40 32.65 1.53 -4.52
CA SER A 40 31.50 0.67 -4.28
C SER A 40 31.28 0.70 -2.77
N ALA A 41 30.43 1.62 -2.30
CA ALA A 41 29.96 1.63 -0.94
C ALA A 41 29.17 0.33 -0.74
N ALA A 42 29.86 -0.71 -0.30
CA ALA A 42 29.23 -1.88 0.26
C ALA A 42 28.65 -1.46 1.62
N LEU A 43 27.39 -1.02 1.60
CA LEU A 43 26.46 -1.35 2.68
C LEU A 43 25.73 -2.61 2.21
N ALA A 44 26.06 -3.72 2.86
CA ALA A 44 25.55 -5.04 2.54
C ALA A 44 24.14 -5.19 3.11
N GLY A 45 23.14 -4.98 2.26
CA GLY A 45 21.77 -5.42 2.50
C GLY A 45 21.43 -6.57 1.55
N GLU A 46 20.93 -7.67 2.11
CA GLU A 46 20.28 -8.71 1.30
C GLU A 46 18.99 -8.11 0.72
N VAL A 47 18.87 -8.10 -0.61
CA VAL A 47 17.69 -7.60 -1.30
C VAL A 47 16.70 -8.74 -1.47
N TYR A 48 15.50 -8.56 -0.94
CA TYR A 48 14.40 -9.50 -1.12
C TYR A 48 13.16 -8.79 -1.66
N ASN A 49 12.45 -9.52 -2.51
CA ASN A 49 11.15 -9.13 -3.03
C ASN A 49 10.08 -9.53 -2.01
N VAL A 50 9.21 -8.58 -1.65
CA VAL A 50 8.08 -8.83 -0.76
C VAL A 50 6.77 -8.76 -1.59
N LEU A 51 5.86 -9.74 -1.40
CA LEU A 51 4.63 -10.03 -2.21
C LEU A 51 3.27 -9.73 -1.53
N GLY A 52 2.36 -8.91 -2.10
CA GLY A 52 1.08 -8.39 -1.50
C GLY A 52 0.94 -7.03 -0.72
N ASP A 53 -0.07 -6.96 0.14
CA ASP A 53 -0.94 -5.78 0.33
C ASP A 53 -1.50 -5.69 1.75
N THR A 54 -0.69 -5.30 2.75
CA THR A 54 -1.10 -5.44 4.18
C THR A 54 -0.51 -4.45 5.19
N ALA A 55 0.49 -3.62 4.88
CA ALA A 55 1.16 -2.86 5.92
C ALA A 55 0.88 -1.36 5.83
N CYS A 56 0.30 -0.84 6.91
CA CYS A 56 0.05 0.58 7.10
C CYS A 56 1.34 1.32 7.49
N PRO A 57 1.42 2.64 7.23
CA PRO A 57 2.52 3.47 7.72
C PRO A 57 2.68 3.38 9.23
N SER A 58 3.87 3.72 9.74
CA SER A 58 4.11 3.79 11.19
C SER A 58 3.08 4.68 11.88
N GLY A 59 2.50 4.18 12.98
CA GLY A 59 1.42 4.86 13.71
C GLY A 59 0.00 4.56 13.19
N TYR A 60 -0.13 3.76 12.12
CA TYR A 60 -1.42 3.33 11.58
C TYR A 60 -1.56 1.80 11.64
N THR A 61 -2.81 1.34 11.65
CA THR A 61 -3.16 -0.09 11.58
C THR A 61 -4.22 -0.30 10.50
N LEU A 62 -4.36 -1.52 9.98
CA LEU A 62 -5.43 -1.81 9.03
C LEU A 62 -6.81 -1.61 9.70
N ALA A 63 -7.75 -1.00 8.97
CA ALA A 63 -9.14 -0.98 9.37
C ALA A 63 -9.75 -2.38 9.24
N SER A 64 -10.57 -2.78 10.20
CA SER A 64 -11.33 -4.05 10.16
C SER A 64 -12.54 -3.94 9.23
N PRO A 65 -13.08 -5.08 8.74
CA PRO A 65 -14.35 -5.10 8.02
C PRO A 65 -15.50 -4.43 8.79
N GLU A 66 -15.54 -4.58 10.10
CA GLU A 66 -16.60 -4.01 10.96
C GLU A 66 -16.51 -2.48 10.98
N GLU A 67 -15.30 -1.94 11.18
CA GLU A 67 -15.07 -0.49 11.12
C GLU A 67 -15.36 0.06 9.73
N ALA A 68 -15.01 -0.69 8.68
CA ALA A 68 -15.28 -0.28 7.31
C ALA A 68 -16.79 -0.20 7.04
N ARG A 69 -17.59 -1.13 7.56
CA ARG A 69 -19.07 -1.07 7.46
C ARG A 69 -19.64 0.11 8.22
N SER A 70 -19.16 0.36 9.44
CA SER A 70 -19.62 1.49 10.25
C SER A 70 -19.27 2.86 9.64
N ASN A 71 -18.26 2.91 8.76
CA ASN A 71 -17.78 4.14 8.12
C ASN A 71 -17.87 4.07 6.59
N VAL A 72 -18.76 3.25 6.04
CA VAL A 72 -18.76 2.89 4.61
C VAL A 72 -18.89 4.12 3.70
N SER A 73 -19.73 5.08 4.05
CA SER A 73 -19.93 6.29 3.24
C SER A 73 -18.67 7.15 3.20
N THR A 74 -18.02 7.37 4.35
CA THR A 74 -16.80 8.16 4.46
C THR A 74 -15.65 7.49 3.73
N LEU A 75 -15.42 6.19 4.00
CA LEU A 75 -14.33 5.44 3.40
C LEU A 75 -14.51 5.32 1.90
N CYS A 76 -15.72 5.00 1.41
CA CYS A 76 -15.95 4.85 -0.01
C CYS A 76 -15.73 6.17 -0.77
N GLY A 77 -16.02 7.32 -0.14
CA GLY A 77 -15.72 8.64 -0.71
C GLY A 77 -14.22 8.98 -0.77
N GLN A 78 -13.38 8.27 -0.01
CA GLN A 78 -11.92 8.42 -0.03
C GLN A 78 -11.23 7.50 -1.05
N LEU A 79 -11.94 6.48 -1.55
CA LEU A 79 -11.42 5.53 -2.52
C LEU A 79 -11.59 6.05 -3.95
N GLY A 80 -10.66 5.69 -4.82
CA GLY A 80 -10.83 5.83 -6.26
C GLY A 80 -11.99 4.98 -6.77
N THR A 81 -12.58 5.39 -7.89
CA THR A 81 -13.80 4.78 -8.45
C THR A 81 -13.74 3.26 -8.56
N TRP A 82 -12.58 2.72 -8.94
CA TRP A 82 -12.38 1.28 -9.19
C TRP A 82 -11.40 0.65 -8.22
N ASP A 83 -11.15 1.28 -7.08
CA ASP A 83 -10.22 0.73 -6.10
C ASP A 83 -10.82 -0.51 -5.44
N ILE A 84 -9.96 -1.46 -5.09
CA ILE A 84 -10.27 -2.54 -4.15
C ILE A 84 -9.11 -2.58 -3.17
N VAL A 85 -9.40 -2.35 -1.91
CA VAL A 85 -8.41 -2.11 -0.86
C VAL A 85 -8.49 -3.14 0.24
N ARG A 86 -7.34 -3.50 0.80
CA ARG A 86 -7.20 -4.44 1.91
C ARG A 86 -7.74 -3.85 3.21
N LEU A 87 -8.42 -4.71 3.96
CA LEU A 87 -8.77 -4.54 5.37
C LEU A 87 -8.02 -5.57 6.23
N ALA A 88 -8.07 -5.38 7.55
CA ALA A 88 -7.50 -6.33 8.52
C ALA A 88 -8.11 -7.73 8.37
N ASN A 89 -7.37 -8.74 8.81
CA ASN A 89 -7.78 -10.16 8.77
C ASN A 89 -8.13 -10.67 7.37
N GLY A 90 -7.53 -10.08 6.33
CA GLY A 90 -7.76 -10.48 4.94
C GLY A 90 -9.06 -9.95 4.33
N GLY A 91 -9.78 -9.04 5.00
CA GLY A 91 -10.96 -8.42 4.44
C GLY A 91 -10.66 -7.49 3.25
N SER A 92 -11.71 -6.99 2.60
CA SER A 92 -11.57 -5.98 1.54
C SER A 92 -12.73 -5.00 1.52
N MET A 93 -12.47 -3.82 0.96
CA MET A 93 -13.49 -2.83 0.64
C MET A 93 -13.34 -2.41 -0.82
N ASP A 94 -14.46 -2.31 -1.54
CA ASP A 94 -14.48 -1.81 -2.90
C ASP A 94 -14.73 -0.29 -2.95
N GLY A 95 -14.27 0.34 -4.01
CA GLY A 95 -14.60 1.73 -4.35
C GLY A 95 -16.02 1.92 -4.87
N PRO A 96 -16.44 3.17 -5.14
CA PRO A 96 -17.82 3.49 -5.45
C PRO A 96 -18.32 2.94 -6.78
N GLY A 97 -17.45 2.73 -7.77
CA GLY A 97 -17.80 2.09 -9.04
C GLY A 97 -18.22 0.62 -8.91
N TYR A 98 -17.81 -0.02 -7.81
CA TYR A 98 -18.20 -1.39 -7.44
C TYR A 98 -19.27 -1.43 -6.34
N GLY A 99 -19.82 -0.27 -5.93
CA GLY A 99 -20.90 -0.19 -4.94
C GLY A 99 -20.46 -0.25 -3.48
N CYS A 100 -19.19 0.07 -3.18
CA CYS A 100 -18.70 0.18 -1.80
C CYS A 100 -18.81 -1.12 -0.96
N GLY A 101 -18.68 -2.28 -1.59
CA GLY A 101 -18.84 -3.58 -0.93
C GLY A 101 -17.75 -3.84 0.11
N VAL A 102 -18.10 -4.33 1.29
CA VAL A 102 -17.16 -4.75 2.35
C VAL A 102 -17.21 -6.25 2.57
N ARG A 103 -16.08 -6.94 2.42
CA ARG A 103 -15.93 -8.40 2.60
C ARG A 103 -15.09 -8.70 3.83
N THR A 104 -15.47 -9.74 4.56
CA THR A 104 -14.70 -10.25 5.70
C THR A 104 -13.43 -10.99 5.28
N TYR A 105 -13.41 -11.52 4.06
CA TYR A 105 -12.28 -12.24 3.51
C TYR A 105 -12.20 -12.06 1.99
N ASP A 106 -10.99 -11.85 1.50
CA ASP A 106 -10.67 -11.69 0.09
C ASP A 106 -9.25 -12.18 -0.20
N ALA A 107 -9.13 -13.28 -0.94
CA ALA A 107 -7.85 -13.91 -1.24
C ALA A 107 -7.09 -13.27 -2.42
N ARG A 108 -7.70 -12.30 -3.11
CA ARG A 108 -7.07 -11.61 -4.24
C ARG A 108 -5.95 -10.71 -3.76
N ALA A 109 -4.90 -10.49 -4.55
CA ALA A 109 -3.95 -9.42 -4.29
C ALA A 109 -4.61 -8.06 -4.62
N LEU A 110 -4.58 -7.13 -3.68
CA LEU A 110 -5.26 -5.84 -3.77
C LEU A 110 -4.28 -4.68 -3.95
N GLY A 111 -4.74 -3.60 -4.57
CA GLY A 111 -3.89 -2.47 -4.97
C GLY A 111 -3.64 -1.42 -3.88
N GLY A 112 -4.18 -1.60 -2.67
CA GLY A 112 -4.08 -0.63 -1.58
C GLY A 112 -4.61 -1.17 -0.27
N SER A 113 -4.62 -0.34 0.77
CA SER A 113 -5.11 -0.69 2.10
C SER A 113 -5.86 0.48 2.73
N VAL A 114 -6.89 0.21 3.53
CA VAL A 114 -7.47 1.22 4.41
C VAL A 114 -6.77 1.15 5.75
N CYS A 115 -6.08 2.23 6.07
CA CYS A 115 -5.34 2.39 7.31
C CYS A 115 -6.08 3.34 8.22
N LYS A 116 -5.98 3.11 9.53
CA LYS A 116 -6.57 3.96 10.56
C LYS A 116 -5.53 4.34 11.61
N GLN A 117 -5.67 5.56 12.13
CA GLN A 117 -5.03 6.01 13.35
C GLN A 117 -6.09 6.21 14.43
N VAL A 118 -5.76 5.81 15.64
CA VAL A 118 -6.61 5.99 16.81
C VAL A 118 -6.24 7.34 17.44
N GLY A 119 -7.19 8.27 17.43
CA GLY A 119 -7.08 9.58 18.07
C GLY A 119 -7.54 9.53 19.54
N PRO A 120 -8.09 10.64 20.06
CA PRO A 120 -8.69 10.69 21.38
C PRO A 120 -9.71 9.56 21.61
N VAL A 121 -9.65 8.98 22.81
CA VAL A 121 -10.59 7.97 23.29
C VAL A 121 -11.40 8.54 24.44
N SER A 122 -12.64 8.10 24.59
CA SER A 122 -13.52 8.52 25.68
C SER A 122 -14.53 7.42 26.02
N GLU A 123 -15.02 7.45 27.24
CA GLU A 123 -16.23 6.71 27.63
C GLU A 123 -17.47 7.59 27.45
N ALA A 124 -18.58 7.00 27.00
CA ALA A 124 -19.87 7.66 26.88
C ALA A 124 -20.97 6.83 27.53
N LEU A 125 -22.00 7.49 28.05
CA LEU A 125 -23.20 6.83 28.57
C LEU A 125 -24.08 6.29 27.43
N GLY A 126 -24.63 5.10 27.62
CA GLY A 126 -25.51 4.40 26.68
C GLY A 126 -24.83 3.20 26.01
N ASP A 127 -25.63 2.26 25.50
CA ASP A 127 -25.16 1.03 24.85
C ASP A 127 -24.98 1.23 23.32
N GLY A 128 -23.74 1.25 22.85
CA GLY A 128 -23.38 1.41 21.45
C GLY A 128 -23.53 2.84 20.91
N VAL A 129 -23.59 3.84 21.79
CA VAL A 129 -23.79 5.25 21.39
C VAL A 129 -22.53 6.06 21.65
N CYS A 130 -22.11 6.83 20.66
CA CYS A 130 -21.00 7.77 20.78
C CYS A 130 -21.44 9.22 20.51
N PRO A 131 -20.80 10.21 21.17
CA PRO A 131 -20.96 11.61 20.83
C PRO A 131 -20.61 11.90 19.37
N ALA A 132 -21.13 13.01 18.84
CA ALA A 132 -20.83 13.44 17.48
C ALA A 132 -19.31 13.54 17.23
N GLY A 133 -18.85 12.98 16.11
CA GLY A 133 -17.44 12.97 15.73
C GLY A 133 -16.63 11.79 16.28
N LEU A 134 -17.22 10.95 17.13
CA LEU A 134 -16.60 9.71 17.62
C LEU A 134 -17.35 8.48 17.11
N THR A 135 -16.64 7.36 17.10
CA THR A 135 -17.17 6.05 16.68
C THR A 135 -16.97 5.03 17.79
N VAL A 136 -17.86 4.04 17.86
CA VAL A 136 -17.73 2.95 18.83
C VAL A 136 -16.44 2.18 18.53
N ALA A 137 -15.54 2.08 19.51
CA ALA A 137 -14.27 1.40 19.35
C ALA A 137 -14.49 -0.11 19.17
N SER A 138 -13.67 -0.76 18.33
CA SER A 138 -13.70 -2.22 18.17
C SER A 138 -12.82 -2.93 19.20
N PRO A 139 -13.03 -4.24 19.48
CA PRO A 139 -12.13 -5.04 20.30
C PRO A 139 -10.67 -5.02 19.83
N LEU A 140 -10.45 -4.95 18.52
CA LEU A 140 -9.11 -4.84 17.94
C LEU A 140 -8.45 -3.50 18.29
N VAL A 141 -9.19 -2.39 18.18
CA VAL A 141 -8.69 -1.05 18.53
C VAL A 141 -8.38 -0.96 20.03
N ALA A 142 -9.27 -1.50 20.85
CA ALA A 142 -9.10 -1.55 22.30
C ALA A 142 -7.84 -2.36 22.68
N ARG A 143 -7.61 -3.53 22.06
CA ARG A 143 -6.41 -4.36 22.29
C ARG A 143 -5.12 -3.73 21.78
N ALA A 144 -5.19 -2.91 20.74
CA ALA A 144 -4.04 -2.15 20.25
C ALA A 144 -3.68 -0.98 21.17
N ASN A 145 -4.62 -0.46 21.96
CA ASN A 145 -4.43 0.70 22.85
C ASN A 145 -5.02 0.47 24.26
N PRO A 146 -4.70 -0.65 24.94
CA PRO A 146 -5.47 -1.09 26.11
C PRO A 146 -5.35 -0.10 27.27
N SER A 147 -4.15 0.47 27.46
CA SER A 147 -3.92 1.48 28.51
C SER A 147 -4.70 2.76 28.27
N ALA A 148 -4.81 3.22 27.01
CA ALA A 148 -5.54 4.43 26.67
C ALA A 148 -7.03 4.27 26.98
N PHE A 149 -7.64 3.18 26.51
CA PHE A 149 -9.06 2.90 26.77
C PHE A 149 -9.33 2.64 28.26
N CYS A 150 -8.49 1.86 28.94
CA CYS A 150 -8.73 1.57 30.34
C CYS A 150 -8.61 2.82 31.23
N SER A 151 -7.75 3.77 30.86
CA SER A 151 -7.55 5.00 31.64
C SER A 151 -8.73 5.97 31.62
N VAL A 152 -9.60 5.89 30.61
CA VAL A 152 -10.77 6.77 30.47
C VAL A 152 -12.05 6.17 31.07
N MET A 153 -12.01 4.93 31.52
CA MET A 153 -13.16 4.23 32.09
C MET A 153 -13.29 4.47 33.60
N GLY A 154 -14.53 4.49 34.09
CA GLY A 154 -14.80 4.35 35.52
C GLY A 154 -14.32 3.01 36.07
N THR A 155 -13.97 2.99 37.37
CA THR A 155 -13.31 1.83 38.01
C THR A 155 -14.04 0.51 37.81
N TRP A 156 -15.37 0.52 37.86
CA TRP A 156 -16.23 -0.66 37.80
C TRP A 156 -17.12 -0.69 36.57
N ASP A 157 -16.79 0.11 35.56
CA ASP A 157 -17.60 0.22 34.37
C ASP A 157 -17.36 -0.97 33.44
N ILE A 158 -18.39 -1.32 32.67
CA ILE A 158 -18.31 -2.29 31.57
C ILE A 158 -18.91 -1.60 30.36
N ALA A 159 -18.08 -1.36 29.37
CA ALA A 159 -18.43 -0.53 28.23
C ALA A 159 -18.52 -1.36 26.94
N ARG A 160 -19.51 -1.02 26.11
CA ARG A 160 -19.75 -1.59 24.80
C ARG A 160 -18.60 -1.26 23.84
N LEU A 161 -18.21 -2.27 23.07
CA LEU A 161 -17.40 -2.16 21.86
C LEU A 161 -18.21 -2.55 20.63
N ALA A 162 -17.73 -2.13 19.45
CA ALA A 162 -18.35 -2.44 18.17
C ALA A 162 -18.39 -3.96 17.92
N GLY A 163 -19.38 -4.41 17.17
CA GLY A 163 -19.58 -5.85 16.90
C GLY A 163 -20.09 -6.65 18.09
N GLY A 164 -20.53 -5.97 19.16
CA GLY A 164 -21.06 -6.62 20.36
C GLY A 164 -19.99 -6.98 21.39
N GLY A 165 -18.74 -6.57 21.22
CA GLY A 165 -17.70 -6.75 22.23
C GLY A 165 -17.92 -5.92 23.50
N SER A 166 -17.07 -6.12 24.49
CA SER A 166 -17.03 -5.29 25.70
C SER A 166 -15.61 -5.14 26.25
N MET A 167 -15.40 -4.07 27.00
CA MET A 167 -14.21 -3.87 27.82
C MET A 167 -14.62 -3.58 29.25
N ASP A 168 -13.94 -4.18 30.21
CA ASP A 168 -14.13 -3.88 31.62
C ASP A 168 -13.20 -2.74 32.08
N GLY A 169 -13.61 -2.01 33.11
CA GLY A 169 -12.82 -0.96 33.74
C GLY A 169 -11.62 -1.52 34.55
N PRO A 170 -10.78 -0.63 35.10
CA PRO A 170 -9.54 -1.02 35.76
C PRO A 170 -9.76 -1.87 37.03
N GLY A 171 -10.87 -1.72 37.73
CA GLY A 171 -11.23 -2.56 38.88
C GLY A 171 -11.45 -4.03 38.53
N TYR A 172 -11.76 -4.33 37.26
CA TYR A 172 -11.88 -5.67 36.70
C TYR A 172 -10.68 -6.06 35.82
N GLY A 173 -9.60 -5.28 35.84
CA GLY A 173 -8.36 -5.60 35.12
C GLY A 173 -8.37 -5.30 33.63
N CYS A 174 -9.22 -4.39 33.14
CA CYS A 174 -9.19 -3.94 31.74
C CYS A 174 -9.46 -5.06 30.71
N THR A 175 -10.23 -6.10 31.07
CA THR A 175 -10.43 -7.28 30.22
C THR A 175 -11.27 -6.93 29.00
N ILE A 176 -10.84 -7.35 27.81
CA ILE A 176 -11.54 -7.14 26.54
C ILE A 176 -12.13 -8.46 26.05
N ARG A 177 -13.42 -8.44 25.67
CA ARG A 177 -14.15 -9.56 25.10
C ARG A 177 -14.63 -9.22 23.69
N ASP A 178 -14.55 -10.20 22.79
CA ASP A 178 -15.02 -10.04 21.41
C ASP A 178 -16.55 -10.07 21.28
N PHE A 179 -17.23 -10.66 22.26
CA PHE A 179 -18.68 -10.75 22.29
C PHE A 179 -19.20 -10.69 23.73
N ASP A 180 -20.26 -9.89 23.91
CA ASP A 180 -20.97 -9.69 25.16
C ASP A 180 -22.44 -9.33 24.86
N GLY A 181 -23.32 -10.33 24.98
CA GLY A 181 -24.74 -10.17 24.65
C GLY A 181 -25.57 -9.42 25.70
N ARG A 182 -24.98 -8.96 26.80
CA ARG A 182 -25.68 -8.20 27.85
C ARG A 182 -25.97 -6.77 27.37
N GLY A 183 -27.00 -6.12 27.88
CA GLY A 183 -27.14 -4.66 27.74
C GLY A 183 -26.15 -3.94 28.65
N LEU A 184 -25.39 -2.98 28.12
CA LEU A 184 -24.34 -2.27 28.85
C LEU A 184 -24.69 -0.80 29.07
N GLY A 185 -24.25 -0.23 30.19
CA GLY A 185 -24.55 1.15 30.56
C GLY A 185 -23.68 2.19 29.86
N ASN A 186 -22.49 1.78 29.39
CA ASN A 186 -21.48 2.65 28.81
C ASN A 186 -21.01 2.13 27.45
N THR A 187 -20.31 2.99 26.69
CA THR A 187 -19.69 2.69 25.41
C THR A 187 -18.31 3.31 25.34
N LEU A 188 -17.34 2.57 24.79
CA LEU A 188 -16.03 3.13 24.47
C LEU A 188 -16.04 3.72 23.07
N CYS A 189 -15.66 4.98 23.00
CA CYS A 189 -15.65 5.77 21.78
C CYS A 189 -14.22 6.18 21.44
N ALA A 190 -13.94 6.24 20.14
CA ALA A 190 -12.65 6.71 19.62
C ALA A 190 -12.86 7.57 18.39
N GLN A 191 -12.00 8.58 18.26
CA GLN A 191 -11.84 9.26 16.98
C GLN A 191 -10.97 8.40 16.08
N LEU A 192 -11.52 7.94 14.97
CA LEU A 192 -10.78 7.18 13.97
C LEU A 192 -10.49 8.07 12.78
N SER A 193 -9.21 8.25 12.47
CA SER A 193 -8.77 8.91 11.24
C SER A 193 -8.38 7.84 10.24
N PHE A 194 -9.12 7.76 9.13
CA PHE A 194 -8.87 6.80 8.07
C PHE A 194 -8.12 7.46 6.92
N VAL A 195 -7.17 6.71 6.36
CA VAL A 195 -6.41 7.10 5.18
C VAL A 195 -6.39 5.89 4.25
N ALA A 196 -6.84 6.09 3.02
CA ALA A 196 -6.60 5.14 1.95
C ALA A 196 -5.13 5.25 1.53
N VAL A 197 -4.40 4.16 1.68
CA VAL A 197 -3.01 4.07 1.24
C VAL A 197 -3.01 3.30 -0.07
N ALA A 198 -2.75 4.01 -1.17
CA ALA A 198 -2.46 3.39 -2.45
C ALA A 198 -1.19 2.54 -2.29
N GLY A 199 -1.26 1.29 -2.73
CA GLY A 199 -0.33 0.25 -2.36
C GLY A 199 1.11 0.59 -2.73
N ASP A 200 1.97 0.50 -1.72
CA ASP A 200 3.40 0.27 -1.77
C ASP A 200 3.79 -0.28 -0.40
N ARG A 201 4.04 -1.58 -0.35
CA ARG A 201 4.26 -2.26 0.93
C ARG A 201 5.52 -1.74 1.64
N PRO A 202 5.40 -1.28 2.91
CA PRO A 202 6.56 -0.89 3.70
C PRO A 202 7.43 -2.12 3.97
N CYS A 203 8.73 -1.88 3.97
CA CYS A 203 9.72 -2.88 4.33
C CYS A 203 9.58 -3.30 5.79
N ALA A 204 9.96 -4.54 6.11
CA ALA A 204 9.89 -5.06 7.46
C ALA A 204 10.72 -4.21 8.45
N PRO A 205 10.42 -4.20 9.76
CA PRO A 205 11.26 -3.53 10.75
C PRO A 205 12.74 -3.94 10.60
N GLY A 206 13.65 -2.95 10.58
CA GLY A 206 15.08 -3.18 10.32
C GLY A 206 15.47 -3.20 8.84
N THR A 207 14.54 -2.90 7.93
CA THR A 207 14.80 -2.81 6.48
C THR A 207 14.18 -1.54 5.89
N ALA A 208 14.65 -1.10 4.73
CA ALA A 208 14.18 0.09 4.02
C ALA A 208 14.01 -0.17 2.52
N LEU A 209 13.20 0.65 1.85
CA LEU A 209 13.05 0.59 0.39
C LEU A 209 14.39 0.88 -0.28
N LEU A 210 14.70 0.11 -1.32
CA LEU A 210 15.90 0.30 -2.14
C LEU A 210 15.81 1.61 -2.93
N ALA A 211 16.87 2.42 -2.93
CA ALA A 211 16.89 3.68 -3.67
C ALA A 211 17.05 3.46 -5.19
N PRO A 212 16.45 4.31 -6.07
CA PRO A 212 16.61 4.17 -7.52
C PRO A 212 18.06 4.17 -8.02
N GLN A 213 18.91 5.00 -7.44
CA GLN A 213 20.33 5.04 -7.82
C GLN A 213 21.07 3.76 -7.42
N GLU A 214 20.71 3.17 -6.27
CA GLU A 214 21.29 1.92 -5.80
C GLU A 214 20.80 0.72 -6.62
N ALA A 215 19.50 0.71 -6.99
CA ALA A 215 18.94 -0.25 -7.92
C ALA A 215 19.64 -0.22 -9.28
N ARG A 216 20.00 0.97 -9.80
CA ARG A 216 20.78 1.09 -11.04
C ARG A 216 22.20 0.56 -10.91
N ALA A 217 22.87 0.84 -9.79
CA ALA A 217 24.22 0.36 -9.54
C ALA A 217 24.28 -1.18 -9.48
N ARG A 218 23.18 -1.84 -9.09
CA ARG A 218 23.06 -3.31 -8.95
C ARG A 218 21.97 -3.91 -9.84
N GLN A 219 21.69 -3.30 -11.00
CA GLN A 219 20.48 -3.58 -11.78
C GLN A 219 20.33 -5.06 -12.17
N SER A 220 21.41 -5.72 -12.60
CA SER A 220 21.36 -7.15 -12.97
C SER A 220 21.07 -8.05 -11.76
N GLU A 221 21.64 -7.74 -10.60
CA GLU A 221 21.45 -8.50 -9.37
C GLU A 221 20.03 -8.32 -8.84
N VAL A 222 19.56 -7.06 -8.74
CA VAL A 222 18.25 -6.71 -8.22
C VAL A 222 17.15 -7.23 -9.15
N CYS A 223 17.34 -7.17 -10.48
CA CYS A 223 16.36 -7.69 -11.43
C CYS A 223 16.21 -9.21 -11.31
N ALA A 224 17.28 -9.94 -10.99
CA ALA A 224 17.22 -11.38 -10.77
C ALA A 224 16.42 -11.78 -9.51
N LYS A 225 16.13 -10.84 -8.61
CA LYS A 225 15.27 -11.04 -7.44
C LYS A 225 13.77 -10.87 -7.75
N LEU A 226 13.44 -10.33 -8.92
CA LEU A 226 12.08 -10.13 -9.39
C LEU A 226 11.64 -11.32 -10.25
N ALA A 227 10.37 -11.70 -10.16
CA ALA A 227 9.78 -12.62 -11.13
C ALA A 227 9.65 -11.93 -12.50
N THR A 228 9.50 -12.73 -13.55
CA THR A 228 9.52 -12.29 -14.95
C THR A 228 8.66 -11.06 -15.23
N TRP A 229 7.48 -10.96 -14.61
CA TRP A 229 6.51 -9.89 -14.86
C TRP A 229 6.25 -9.03 -13.62
N ASP A 230 7.15 -9.04 -12.65
CA ASP A 230 7.02 -8.20 -11.46
C ASP A 230 7.25 -6.73 -11.81
N VAL A 231 6.61 -5.84 -11.04
CA VAL A 231 7.00 -4.43 -10.94
C VAL A 231 7.03 -4.07 -9.47
N ALA A 232 8.18 -3.60 -9.00
CA ALA A 232 8.44 -3.38 -7.58
C ALA A 232 8.71 -1.92 -7.25
N ARG A 233 8.18 -1.47 -6.11
CA ARG A 233 8.43 -0.15 -5.54
C ARG A 233 9.88 0.03 -5.10
N LEU A 234 10.42 1.22 -5.40
CA LEU A 234 11.67 1.74 -4.86
C LEU A 234 11.40 2.95 -3.95
N ALA A 235 12.41 3.38 -3.20
CA ALA A 235 12.32 4.56 -2.36
C ALA A 235 12.01 5.84 -3.18
N GLY A 236 11.36 6.81 -2.56
CA GLY A 236 11.04 8.09 -3.20
C GLY A 236 9.98 8.00 -4.32
N GLY A 237 9.23 6.90 -4.40
CA GLY A 237 8.20 6.70 -5.41
C GLY A 237 8.71 6.10 -6.73
N GLY A 238 9.97 5.68 -6.81
CA GLY A 238 10.52 5.01 -7.99
C GLY A 238 9.97 3.60 -8.20
N SER A 239 10.31 2.97 -9.33
CA SER A 239 9.95 1.58 -9.60
C SER A 239 11.03 0.83 -10.37
N MET A 240 11.03 -0.49 -10.24
CA MET A 240 11.84 -1.39 -11.04
C MET A 240 10.97 -2.51 -11.62
N ASP A 241 11.05 -2.70 -12.93
CA ASP A 241 10.37 -3.81 -13.59
C ASP A 241 11.22 -5.10 -13.52
N GLY A 242 10.56 -6.25 -13.65
CA GLY A 242 11.19 -7.56 -13.77
C GLY A 242 11.81 -7.81 -15.16
N PRO A 243 12.46 -8.97 -15.35
CA PRO A 243 13.25 -9.23 -16.57
C PRO A 243 12.41 -9.35 -17.84
N GLY A 244 11.15 -9.77 -17.76
CA GLY A 244 10.22 -9.79 -18.90
C GLY A 244 9.89 -8.39 -19.43
N TYR A 245 10.05 -7.35 -18.62
CA TYR A 245 9.90 -5.94 -19.00
C TYR A 245 11.25 -5.24 -19.24
N GLY A 246 12.36 -5.98 -19.26
CA GLY A 246 13.69 -5.43 -19.52
C GLY A 246 14.35 -4.72 -18.34
N CYS A 247 13.92 -5.02 -17.11
CA CYS A 247 14.52 -4.48 -15.88
C CYS A 247 14.51 -2.94 -15.79
N GLY A 248 13.50 -2.27 -16.38
CA GLY A 248 13.43 -0.81 -16.43
C GLY A 248 13.33 -0.19 -15.03
N ILE A 249 14.14 0.86 -14.77
CA ILE A 249 14.10 1.61 -13.51
C ILE A 249 13.57 3.02 -13.77
N ARG A 250 12.59 3.46 -12.97
CA ARG A 250 12.01 4.81 -13.01
C ARG A 250 12.25 5.48 -11.66
N ASP A 251 12.59 6.77 -11.67
CA ASP A 251 12.69 7.56 -10.43
C ASP A 251 11.32 7.93 -9.85
N TRP A 252 10.27 7.86 -10.68
CA TRP A 252 8.91 8.16 -10.29
C TRP A 252 7.93 7.28 -11.04
N ASP A 253 7.01 6.66 -10.30
CA ASP A 253 5.96 5.81 -10.84
C ASP A 253 4.70 5.93 -9.99
N THR A 254 3.61 6.39 -10.59
CA THR A 254 2.33 6.60 -9.90
C THR A 254 1.43 5.38 -9.93
N ARG A 255 1.84 4.30 -10.61
CA ARG A 255 1.09 3.05 -10.66
C ARG A 255 1.13 2.38 -9.28
N ALA A 256 0.04 1.72 -8.90
CA ALA A 256 0.04 0.82 -7.74
C ALA A 256 0.84 -0.44 -8.08
N LEU A 257 1.86 -0.74 -7.28
CA LEU A 257 2.79 -1.84 -7.55
C LEU A 257 2.57 -2.96 -6.52
N GLY A 258 2.50 -4.21 -6.99
CA GLY A 258 2.22 -5.37 -6.12
C GLY A 258 3.40 -5.82 -5.25
N ASN A 259 4.60 -5.30 -5.54
CA ASN A 259 5.88 -5.71 -4.95
C ASN A 259 6.66 -4.48 -4.44
N ALA A 260 7.61 -4.71 -3.53
CA ALA A 260 8.62 -3.73 -3.15
C ALA A 260 9.99 -4.40 -3.03
N LEU A 261 11.04 -3.64 -3.37
CA LEU A 261 12.42 -4.05 -3.17
C LEU A 261 12.92 -3.44 -1.86
N CYS A 262 13.19 -4.31 -0.90
CA CYS A 262 13.67 -3.92 0.42
C CYS A 262 15.12 -4.35 0.62
N GLN A 263 15.85 -3.58 1.42
CA GLN A 263 17.21 -3.89 1.85
C GLN A 263 17.36 -3.71 3.36
N SER A 264 18.24 -4.48 3.98
CA SER A 264 18.59 -4.32 5.40
C SER A 264 19.22 -2.95 5.67
N LEU A 265 18.90 -2.38 6.85
CA LEU A 265 19.51 -1.17 7.38
C LEU A 265 20.84 -1.46 8.09
#